data_AF-A0A447KKU3-F1
#
_entry.id   AF-A0A447KKU3-F1
#
_cell.length_a   1.000
_cell.length_b   1.000
_cell.length_c   1.000
_cell.angle_alpha   90.00
_cell.angle_beta   90.00
_cell.angle_gamma   90.00
#
_symmetry.space_group_name_H-M   'P 1'
#
loop_
_entity.id
_entity.type
_entity.pdbx_description
1 polymer ?
#
loop_
_entity_poly.entity_id
_entity_poly.type
_entity_poly.pdbx_seq_one_letter_code
_entity_poly.pdbx_strand_id
1 'polypeptide(L)'
;MEITRVTLLSALTLLGSSLSAQAEITPQAAGAVSQVNQVPVVNINAPSQDGVSHNRYSQFDVEAQGAILNNSLAGAQTTLAGAVAGNSQFNGRAATVILNEVDSANKSILNGMVEVAGQRADVVIANKTGITCNGCGFINASNGVLTTGELQFSNGTFSGYRVEQGNILVDGQGMKKGDVDYTAIIARTANVNAAIHADALFVSAGKKTLTADLSGASNAAFSRDRPEVLIDVSELGGMYAGKIRLVANENGVGVNSANANAAQQRSGGAFNHISVANRGQIFAKGGSASISATTLYNQRDIGADRLSISATQLQNDGNILGPNVSVTATELQNNALFHANRLQVAATRLTNRGKMQSLNAPLSLNATTLRNDGQLLSGSRLQIGSSNMLNGKNGVIKANDKVNIQGTTLNNAGKISSLNSSVSLSDTTFRNSGSVTAASTVSHVGTSFRNEGTMTAGNGVVTNNGRDINKPLPPRKRPTYGWPFSW
;
A
#
# COMPACT_ATOMS: atom_id res chain seq x y z
N MET A 1 -27.28 85.52 3.57
CA MET A 1 -25.89 85.26 3.99
C MET A 1 -25.97 84.11 4.98
N GLU A 2 -25.33 82.99 4.63
CA GLU A 2 -25.56 81.64 5.17
C GLU A 2 -25.24 81.50 6.66
N ILE A 3 -26.03 80.67 7.36
CA ILE A 3 -25.68 80.11 8.67
C ILE A 3 -25.41 78.62 8.45
N THR A 4 -24.14 78.24 8.47
CA THR A 4 -23.67 76.86 8.29
C THR A 4 -23.85 76.07 9.59
N ARG A 5 -24.59 74.95 9.50
CA ARG A 5 -24.76 73.96 10.58
C ARG A 5 -23.47 73.15 10.76
N VAL A 6 -23.02 72.99 12.01
CA VAL A 6 -22.03 72.00 12.41
C VAL A 6 -22.76 70.85 13.09
N THR A 7 -22.79 69.69 12.44
CA THR A 7 -23.29 68.42 13.01
C THR A 7 -22.07 67.61 13.45
N LEU A 8 -21.96 67.31 14.75
CA LEU A 8 -20.97 66.36 15.27
C LEU A 8 -21.40 64.93 14.87
N LEU A 9 -20.52 64.23 14.15
CA LEU A 9 -20.65 62.83 13.79
C LEU A 9 -19.87 62.01 14.83
N SER A 10 -20.58 61.34 15.74
CA SER A 10 -20.01 60.38 16.69
C SER A 10 -19.70 59.06 15.99
N ALA A 11 -18.42 58.74 15.84
CA ALA A 11 -17.94 57.47 15.28
C ALA A 11 -18.10 56.34 16.30
N LEU A 12 -18.97 55.38 15.99
CA LEU A 12 -19.14 54.13 16.73
C LEU A 12 -18.08 53.13 16.24
N THR A 13 -17.03 52.93 17.03
CA THR A 13 -16.01 51.90 16.77
C THR A 13 -16.57 50.51 17.08
N LEU A 14 -16.97 49.77 16.05
CA LEU A 14 -17.19 48.33 16.16
C LEU A 14 -15.85 47.63 16.41
N LEU A 15 -15.62 47.23 17.65
CA LEU A 15 -14.65 46.19 17.98
C LEU A 15 -15.16 44.88 17.39
N GLY A 16 -14.75 44.57 16.15
CA GLY A 16 -14.88 43.24 15.59
C GLY A 16 -13.96 42.30 16.35
N SER A 17 -14.49 41.63 17.37
CA SER A 17 -13.87 40.43 17.91
C SER A 17 -13.83 39.39 16.79
N SER A 18 -12.64 39.09 16.29
CA SER A 18 -12.40 37.89 15.51
C SER A 18 -12.81 36.69 16.39
N LEU A 19 -13.98 36.10 16.09
CA LEU A 19 -14.35 34.79 16.60
C LEU A 19 -13.26 33.81 16.13
N SER A 20 -12.30 33.55 17.01
CA SER A 20 -11.43 32.39 16.86
C SER A 20 -12.36 31.21 17.03
N ALA A 21 -12.57 30.40 15.98
CA ALA A 21 -13.31 29.15 16.11
C ALA A 21 -12.54 28.28 17.12
N GLN A 22 -13.03 28.23 18.35
CA GLN A 22 -12.54 27.27 19.34
C GLN A 22 -12.99 25.88 18.88
N ALA A 23 -12.14 24.88 19.08
CA ALA A 23 -12.51 23.51 18.78
C ALA A 23 -13.70 23.12 19.68
N GLU A 24 -14.77 22.61 19.09
CA GLU A 24 -16.02 22.35 19.79
C GLU A 24 -16.58 20.96 19.44
N ILE A 25 -17.20 20.31 20.43
CA ILE A 25 -18.06 19.14 20.21
C ILE A 25 -19.49 19.59 20.42
N THR A 26 -20.25 19.66 19.32
CA THR A 26 -21.61 20.22 19.32
C THR A 26 -22.60 19.16 18.80
N PRO A 27 -23.28 18.41 19.69
CA PRO A 27 -24.30 17.45 19.29
C PRO A 27 -25.53 18.13 18.65
N GLN A 28 -26.15 17.47 17.66
CA GLN A 28 -27.36 17.98 17.00
C GLN A 28 -28.67 17.64 17.74
N ALA A 29 -28.63 16.66 18.63
CA ALA A 29 -29.72 16.33 19.55
C ALA A 29 -29.31 16.70 20.98
N ALA A 30 -30.19 16.49 21.96
CA ALA A 30 -29.92 16.75 23.38
C ALA A 30 -28.89 15.78 24.02
N GLY A 31 -27.77 15.53 23.34
CA GLY A 31 -26.60 14.87 23.89
C GLY A 31 -25.95 15.80 24.91
N ALA A 32 -25.86 15.36 26.16
CA ALA A 32 -25.21 16.13 27.21
C ALA A 32 -23.69 16.05 27.02
N VAL A 33 -23.08 17.15 26.57
CA VAL A 33 -21.65 17.37 26.72
C VAL A 33 -21.44 18.05 28.06
N SER A 34 -20.65 17.42 28.92
CA SER A 34 -20.14 18.03 30.14
C SER A 34 -18.62 18.13 30.08
N GLN A 35 -18.00 18.65 31.13
CA GLN A 35 -16.55 18.63 31.26
C GLN A 35 -16.17 18.04 32.62
N VAL A 36 -15.14 17.22 32.62
CA VAL A 36 -14.47 16.74 33.84
C VAL A 36 -12.99 17.05 33.68
N ASN A 37 -12.41 17.79 34.62
CA ASN A 37 -11.01 18.22 34.55
C ASN A 37 -10.63 18.86 33.20
N GLN A 38 -11.51 19.72 32.65
CA GLN A 38 -11.36 20.43 31.38
C GLN A 38 -11.37 19.52 30.12
N VAL A 39 -11.63 18.22 30.28
CA VAL A 39 -11.84 17.28 29.17
C VAL A 39 -13.34 17.18 28.89
N PRO A 40 -13.78 17.40 27.64
CA PRO A 40 -15.16 17.15 27.23
C PRO A 40 -15.56 15.69 27.44
N VAL A 41 -16.70 15.47 28.10
CA VAL A 41 -17.32 14.17 28.29
C VAL A 41 -18.65 14.16 27.57
N VAL A 42 -18.76 13.32 26.54
CA VAL A 42 -19.97 13.14 25.76
C VAL A 42 -20.74 11.94 26.30
N ASN A 43 -21.89 12.18 26.90
CA ASN A 43 -22.84 11.12 27.19
C ASN A 43 -23.48 10.67 25.87
N ILE A 44 -22.96 9.58 25.31
CA ILE A 44 -23.43 9.03 24.04
C ILE A 44 -24.87 8.53 24.15
N ASN A 45 -25.58 8.49 23.02
CA ASN A 45 -26.93 7.99 22.93
C ASN A 45 -27.01 6.52 23.36
N ALA A 46 -28.15 6.12 23.93
CA ALA A 46 -28.40 4.71 24.23
C ALA A 46 -28.22 3.83 22.98
N PRO A 47 -27.55 2.67 23.09
CA PRO A 47 -27.34 1.80 21.94
C PRO A 47 -28.66 1.19 21.44
N SER A 48 -28.74 0.95 20.13
CA SER A 48 -29.81 0.17 19.51
C SER A 48 -29.78 -1.30 19.94
N GLN A 49 -30.75 -2.11 19.49
CA GLN A 49 -30.75 -3.56 19.75
C GLN A 49 -29.48 -4.26 19.24
N ASP A 50 -28.87 -3.73 18.18
CA ASP A 50 -27.62 -4.25 17.60
C ASP A 50 -26.37 -3.76 18.33
N GLY A 51 -26.52 -2.97 19.40
CA GLY A 51 -25.41 -2.45 20.20
C GLY A 51 -24.77 -1.17 19.65
N VAL A 52 -25.39 -0.55 18.65
CA VAL A 52 -24.87 0.66 17.99
C VAL A 52 -25.41 1.90 18.67
N SER A 53 -24.53 2.73 19.24
CA SER A 53 -24.84 4.10 19.65
C SER A 53 -24.53 5.05 18.50
N HIS A 54 -25.55 5.71 17.94
CA HIS A 54 -25.39 6.67 16.85
C HIS A 54 -25.56 8.10 17.36
N ASN A 55 -24.48 8.86 17.27
CA ASN A 55 -24.36 10.23 17.76
C ASN A 55 -24.11 11.16 16.58
N ARG A 56 -24.92 12.23 16.47
CA ARG A 56 -24.84 13.21 15.38
C ARG A 56 -24.38 14.56 15.89
N TYR A 57 -23.50 15.20 15.12
CA TYR A 57 -22.83 16.44 15.50
C TYR A 57 -22.85 17.45 14.37
N SER A 58 -22.98 18.74 14.70
CA SER A 58 -22.72 19.86 13.78
C SER A 58 -21.24 20.24 13.79
N GLN A 59 -20.50 19.85 14.83
CA GLN A 59 -19.04 19.93 14.90
C GLN A 59 -18.53 18.85 15.87
N PHE A 60 -17.43 18.20 15.51
CA PHE A 60 -16.73 17.27 16.40
C PHE A 60 -15.24 17.51 16.25
N ASP A 61 -14.72 18.40 17.08
CA ASP A 61 -13.28 18.64 17.22
C ASP A 61 -12.79 18.14 18.58
N VAL A 62 -11.55 17.71 18.62
CA VAL A 62 -10.90 17.22 19.82
C VAL A 62 -9.65 18.06 20.04
N GLU A 63 -9.54 18.72 21.18
CA GLU A 63 -8.35 19.47 21.55
C GLU A 63 -7.25 18.55 22.12
N ALA A 64 -6.10 19.12 22.48
CA ALA A 64 -4.92 18.35 22.93
C ALA A 64 -5.16 17.54 24.21
N GLN A 65 -6.07 18.00 25.09
CA GLN A 65 -6.49 17.28 26.29
C GLN A 65 -7.35 16.04 25.98
N GLY A 66 -7.83 15.89 24.73
CA GLY A 66 -8.66 14.79 24.30
C GLY A 66 -10.16 14.99 24.56
N ALA A 67 -10.93 13.93 24.34
CA ALA A 67 -12.37 13.87 24.58
C ALA A 67 -12.78 12.46 25.03
N ILE A 68 -13.83 12.38 25.85
CA ILE A 68 -14.34 11.12 26.39
C ILE A 68 -15.72 10.82 25.82
N LEU A 69 -15.89 9.61 25.29
CA LEU A 69 -17.17 9.01 24.93
C LEU A 69 -17.64 8.15 26.11
N ASN A 70 -18.67 8.61 26.84
CA ASN A 70 -19.10 7.94 28.06
C ASN A 70 -19.98 6.72 27.75
N ASN A 71 -19.35 5.54 27.67
CA ASN A 71 -20.01 4.25 27.47
C ASN A 71 -20.16 3.46 28.80
N SER A 72 -20.17 4.16 29.94
CA SER A 72 -20.24 3.50 31.25
C SER A 72 -21.67 3.42 31.77
N LEU A 73 -22.03 2.26 32.33
CA LEU A 73 -23.32 2.05 33.02
C LEU A 73 -23.36 2.66 34.42
N ALA A 74 -22.24 2.59 35.17
CA ALA A 74 -22.19 2.95 36.58
C ALA A 74 -21.09 3.99 36.91
N GLY A 75 -20.36 4.45 35.91
CA GLY A 75 -19.16 5.29 36.05
C GLY A 75 -17.88 4.51 35.75
N ALA A 76 -16.80 5.23 35.46
CA ALA A 76 -15.51 4.63 35.11
C ALA A 76 -14.35 5.54 35.50
N GLN A 77 -13.18 4.94 35.73
CA GLN A 77 -11.93 5.70 35.78
C GLN A 77 -11.37 5.81 34.37
N THR A 78 -11.20 7.05 33.92
CA THR A 78 -10.66 7.39 32.60
C THR A 78 -9.22 7.87 32.73
N THR A 79 -8.46 7.68 31.66
CA THR A 79 -7.07 8.11 31.53
C THR A 79 -6.99 9.62 31.35
N LEU A 80 -7.91 10.21 30.60
CA LEU A 80 -7.89 11.64 30.25
C LEU A 80 -8.40 12.54 31.38
N ALA A 81 -9.45 12.13 32.10
CA ALA A 81 -10.13 13.01 33.06
C ALA A 81 -10.27 12.43 34.47
N GLY A 82 -9.85 11.19 34.73
CA GLY A 82 -10.10 10.50 35.99
C GLY A 82 -11.54 9.98 36.09
N ALA A 83 -12.17 10.13 37.26
CA ALA A 83 -13.49 9.57 37.52
C ALA A 83 -14.59 10.28 36.71
N VAL A 84 -15.34 9.52 35.90
CA VAL A 84 -16.55 9.99 35.23
C VAL A 84 -17.76 9.20 35.72
N ALA A 85 -18.89 9.88 35.89
CA ALA A 85 -20.15 9.26 36.30
C ALA A 85 -20.72 8.36 35.19
N GLY A 86 -21.64 7.45 35.55
CA GLY A 86 -22.35 6.63 34.57
C GLY A 86 -23.14 7.47 33.58
N ASN A 87 -23.27 7.00 32.35
CA ASN A 87 -24.04 7.65 31.33
C ASN A 87 -25.54 7.49 31.63
N SER A 88 -26.17 8.59 32.04
CA SER A 88 -27.59 8.64 32.41
C SER A 88 -28.54 8.37 31.24
N GLN A 89 -28.05 8.31 30.00
CA GLN A 89 -28.85 7.95 28.83
C GLN A 89 -29.10 6.43 28.75
N PHE A 90 -28.34 5.61 29.47
CA PHE A 90 -28.41 4.16 29.35
C PHE A 90 -29.46 3.54 30.28
N ASN A 91 -30.18 2.54 29.75
CA ASN A 91 -31.11 1.69 30.50
C ASN A 91 -30.54 0.27 30.66
N GLY A 92 -29.32 0.15 31.19
CA GLY A 92 -28.72 -1.14 31.55
C GLY A 92 -27.86 -1.84 30.48
N ARG A 93 -27.63 -1.22 29.31
CA ARG A 93 -26.77 -1.76 28.25
C ARG A 93 -25.81 -0.70 27.70
N ALA A 94 -24.53 -1.06 27.59
CA ALA A 94 -23.51 -0.25 26.93
C ALA A 94 -23.40 -0.58 25.44
N ALA A 95 -22.88 0.36 24.66
CA ALA A 95 -22.66 0.21 23.23
C ALA A 95 -21.47 -0.71 22.94
N THR A 96 -21.56 -1.47 21.85
CA THR A 96 -20.43 -2.21 21.25
C THR A 96 -19.83 -1.43 20.08
N VAL A 97 -20.59 -0.52 19.48
CA VAL A 97 -20.14 0.39 18.41
C VAL A 97 -20.64 1.79 18.71
N ILE A 98 -19.76 2.78 18.65
CA ILE A 98 -20.05 4.19 18.85
C ILE A 98 -19.78 4.93 17.55
N LEU A 99 -20.85 5.35 16.87
CA LEU A 99 -20.79 6.12 15.64
C LEU A 99 -20.89 7.61 15.99
N ASN A 100 -19.88 8.37 15.60
CA ASN A 100 -19.85 9.82 15.70
C ASN A 100 -19.92 10.41 14.29
N GLU A 101 -21.13 10.78 13.87
CA GLU A 101 -21.40 11.31 12.53
C GLU A 101 -21.47 12.83 12.56
N VAL A 102 -20.63 13.49 11.79
CA VAL A 102 -20.57 14.95 11.68
C VAL A 102 -21.24 15.37 10.37
N ASP A 103 -22.33 16.13 10.49
CA ASP A 103 -22.98 16.78 9.35
C ASP A 103 -22.66 18.28 9.39
N SER A 104 -21.48 18.59 8.86
CA SER A 104 -20.91 19.95 8.83
C SER A 104 -20.27 20.23 7.49
N ALA A 105 -20.27 21.51 7.09
CA ALA A 105 -19.45 22.00 5.99
C ALA A 105 -17.97 22.15 6.38
N ASN A 106 -17.65 22.03 7.67
CA ASN A 106 -16.29 22.10 8.19
C ASN A 106 -15.69 20.71 8.40
N LYS A 107 -14.36 20.63 8.29
CA LYS A 107 -13.61 19.43 8.67
C LYS A 107 -13.62 19.28 10.20
N SER A 108 -13.47 18.05 10.66
CA SER A 108 -13.13 17.77 12.06
C SER A 108 -11.63 17.94 12.29
N ILE A 109 -11.25 18.55 13.41
CA ILE A 109 -9.87 18.75 13.83
C ILE A 109 -9.64 17.94 15.10
N LEU A 110 -8.80 16.91 15.01
CA LEU A 110 -8.50 16.00 16.11
C LEU A 110 -7.05 16.20 16.56
N ASN A 111 -6.87 17.00 17.61
CA ASN A 111 -5.57 17.33 18.20
C ASN A 111 -5.20 16.46 19.42
N GLY A 112 -6.05 15.51 19.81
CA GLY A 112 -5.85 14.67 20.98
C GLY A 112 -6.60 13.34 20.93
N MET A 113 -6.48 12.57 22.01
CA MET A 113 -7.02 11.21 22.10
C MET A 113 -8.54 11.23 22.32
N VAL A 114 -9.24 10.23 21.76
CA VAL A 114 -10.64 9.93 22.08
C VAL A 114 -10.71 8.67 22.93
N GLU A 115 -11.21 8.80 24.15
CA GLU A 115 -11.29 7.70 25.12
C GLU A 115 -12.73 7.20 25.27
N VAL A 116 -12.91 5.88 25.31
CA VAL A 116 -14.19 5.27 25.70
C VAL A 116 -14.18 5.02 27.21
N ALA A 117 -15.04 5.71 27.96
CA ALA A 117 -15.20 5.44 29.38
C ALA A 117 -16.08 4.19 29.61
N GLY A 118 -15.66 3.29 30.49
CA GLY A 118 -16.41 2.09 30.84
C GLY A 118 -16.18 0.95 29.85
N GLN A 119 -17.25 0.38 29.30
CA GLN A 119 -17.14 -0.80 28.45
C GLN A 119 -16.45 -0.45 27.13
N ARG A 120 -15.42 -1.23 26.76
CA ARG A 120 -14.69 -1.12 25.50
C ARG A 120 -15.62 -1.31 24.30
N ALA A 121 -15.46 -0.49 23.25
CA ALA A 121 -16.30 -0.47 22.07
C ALA A 121 -15.51 -0.09 20.80
N ASP A 122 -16.09 -0.31 19.63
CA ASP A 122 -15.61 0.30 18.40
C ASP A 122 -15.97 1.78 18.35
N VAL A 123 -15.08 2.61 17.84
CA VAL A 123 -15.29 4.05 17.69
C VAL A 123 -15.12 4.44 16.22
N VAL A 124 -16.14 5.07 15.66
CA VAL A 124 -16.11 5.64 14.31
C VAL A 124 -16.29 7.14 14.42
N ILE A 125 -15.41 7.91 13.77
CA ILE A 125 -15.57 9.36 13.56
C ILE A 125 -15.70 9.58 12.06
N ALA A 126 -16.90 10.01 11.65
CA ALA A 126 -17.28 10.17 10.25
C ALA A 126 -17.57 11.62 9.92
N ASN A 127 -16.80 12.21 9.01
CA ASN A 127 -17.05 13.56 8.49
C ASN A 127 -16.75 13.60 6.99
N LYS A 128 -17.80 13.67 6.16
CA LYS A 128 -17.70 13.67 4.69
C LYS A 128 -16.87 14.82 4.13
N THR A 129 -16.77 15.93 4.84
CA THR A 129 -16.00 17.10 4.42
C THR A 129 -14.49 16.86 4.61
N GLY A 130 -14.11 16.16 5.67
CA GLY A 130 -12.72 15.78 5.94
C GLY A 130 -12.39 15.74 7.43
N ILE A 131 -11.22 15.18 7.74
CA ILE A 131 -10.70 15.05 9.10
C ILE A 131 -9.21 15.43 9.09
N THR A 132 -8.77 16.23 10.05
CA THR A 132 -7.36 16.50 10.32
C THR A 132 -6.98 15.83 11.64
N CYS A 133 -5.90 15.04 11.63
CA CYS A 133 -5.33 14.40 12.80
C CYS A 133 -3.95 15.00 13.11
N ASN A 134 -3.80 15.56 14.30
CA ASN A 134 -2.56 16.16 14.79
C ASN A 134 -2.36 15.81 16.27
N GLY A 135 -1.89 14.59 16.53
CA GLY A 135 -1.81 14.02 17.88
C GLY A 135 -3.04 13.18 18.25
N CYS A 136 -3.89 12.84 17.28
CA CYS A 136 -5.08 12.04 17.52
C CYS A 136 -4.77 10.57 17.79
N GLY A 137 -5.73 9.86 18.38
CA GLY A 137 -5.69 8.41 18.60
C GLY A 137 -6.88 7.97 19.45
N PHE A 138 -6.92 6.70 19.84
CA PHE A 138 -8.01 6.12 20.62
C PHE A 138 -7.52 5.46 21.91
N ILE A 139 -8.35 5.47 22.95
CA ILE A 139 -8.09 4.79 24.24
C ILE A 139 -9.30 3.92 24.58
N ASN A 140 -9.04 2.69 25.03
CA ASN A 140 -10.07 1.71 25.37
C ASN A 140 -11.07 1.46 24.21
N ALA A 141 -10.54 1.34 22.99
CA ALA A 141 -11.34 1.07 21.80
C ALA A 141 -10.93 -0.28 21.17
N SER A 142 -11.88 -1.09 20.73
CA SER A 142 -11.54 -2.32 19.98
C SER A 142 -11.04 -1.95 18.58
N ASN A 143 -11.84 -1.22 17.81
CA ASN A 143 -11.45 -0.61 16.55
C ASN A 143 -11.63 0.91 16.59
N GLY A 144 -10.66 1.67 16.04
CA GLY A 144 -10.75 3.11 15.85
C GLY A 144 -10.77 3.47 14.37
N VAL A 145 -11.84 4.11 13.90
CA VAL A 145 -12.04 4.43 12.48
C VAL A 145 -12.19 5.93 12.29
N LEU A 146 -11.32 6.51 11.45
CA LEU A 146 -11.50 7.84 10.89
C LEU A 146 -12.00 7.70 9.46
N THR A 147 -13.13 8.30 9.12
CA THR A 147 -13.73 8.15 7.79
C THR A 147 -14.31 9.43 7.22
N THR A 148 -14.16 9.63 5.90
CA THR A 148 -14.96 10.61 5.14
C THR A 148 -16.12 9.96 4.40
N GLY A 149 -16.34 8.67 4.63
CA GLY A 149 -17.49 7.96 4.12
C GLY A 149 -18.75 8.31 4.89
N GLU A 150 -19.86 8.45 4.16
CA GLU A 150 -21.19 8.49 4.75
C GLU A 150 -21.51 7.12 5.34
N LEU A 151 -22.05 7.11 6.57
CA LEU A 151 -22.45 5.87 7.24
C LEU A 151 -23.67 5.28 6.53
N GLN A 152 -23.59 3.99 6.19
CA GLN A 152 -24.65 3.26 5.51
C GLN A 152 -25.40 2.39 6.51
N PHE A 153 -26.71 2.28 6.31
CA PHE A 153 -27.59 1.45 7.13
C PHE A 153 -28.44 0.55 6.23
N SER A 154 -28.68 -0.68 6.67
CA SER A 154 -29.60 -1.62 6.02
C SER A 154 -30.63 -2.05 7.06
N ASN A 155 -31.92 -1.78 6.80
CA ASN A 155 -33.01 -2.05 7.75
C ASN A 155 -32.78 -1.47 9.16
N GLY A 156 -32.11 -0.32 9.27
CA GLY A 156 -31.79 0.35 10.54
C GLY A 156 -30.50 -0.13 11.21
N THR A 157 -29.88 -1.21 10.73
CA THR A 157 -28.59 -1.70 11.22
C THR A 157 -27.43 -1.06 10.45
N PHE A 158 -26.38 -0.65 11.16
CA PHE A 158 -25.16 -0.12 10.54
C PHE A 158 -24.52 -1.18 9.63
N SER A 159 -24.38 -0.86 8.34
CA SER A 159 -23.93 -1.82 7.32
C SER A 159 -22.59 -1.46 6.68
N GLY A 160 -22.13 -0.21 6.81
CA GLY A 160 -20.78 0.17 6.42
C GLY A 160 -20.64 1.62 5.98
N TYR A 161 -19.79 1.85 4.99
CA TYR A 161 -19.30 3.18 4.61
C TYR A 161 -19.45 3.40 3.11
N ARG A 162 -19.87 4.59 2.69
CA ARG A 162 -19.85 5.03 1.29
C ARG A 162 -18.96 6.26 1.15
N VAL A 163 -17.81 6.08 0.54
CA VAL A 163 -16.80 7.13 0.32
C VAL A 163 -17.00 7.76 -1.05
N GLU A 164 -17.31 9.06 -1.05
CA GLU A 164 -17.52 9.85 -2.27
C GLU A 164 -16.49 10.98 -2.39
N GLN A 165 -16.20 11.63 -1.26
CA GLN A 165 -15.38 12.84 -1.18
C GLN A 165 -14.65 12.91 0.17
N GLY A 166 -13.96 14.03 0.41
CA GLY A 166 -13.32 14.33 1.68
C GLY A 166 -11.89 13.82 1.79
N ASN A 167 -11.08 14.58 2.50
CA ASN A 167 -9.68 14.26 2.74
C ASN A 167 -9.44 13.97 4.22
N ILE A 168 -8.63 12.95 4.50
CA ILE A 168 -8.02 12.78 5.82
C ILE A 168 -6.56 13.23 5.76
N LEU A 169 -6.22 14.24 6.55
CA LEU A 169 -4.88 14.76 6.69
C LEU A 169 -4.31 14.33 8.04
N VAL A 170 -3.18 13.64 8.05
CA VAL A 170 -2.38 13.38 9.26
C VAL A 170 -1.17 14.29 9.22
N ASP A 171 -1.07 15.20 10.20
CA ASP A 171 -0.06 16.27 10.23
C ASP A 171 0.50 16.47 11.63
N GLY A 172 1.50 17.36 11.77
CA GLY A 172 2.07 17.78 13.04
C GLY A 172 2.56 16.59 13.90
N GLN A 173 1.90 16.36 15.03
CA GLN A 173 2.22 15.29 15.97
C GLN A 173 1.83 13.88 15.48
N GLY A 174 1.17 13.78 14.33
CA GLY A 174 0.79 12.52 13.69
C GLY A 174 -0.36 11.80 14.38
N MET A 175 -0.51 10.51 14.13
CA MET A 175 -1.48 9.65 14.81
C MET A 175 -0.77 8.76 15.83
N LYS A 176 -1.27 8.78 17.07
CA LYS A 176 -0.74 7.98 18.18
C LYS A 176 -1.35 6.58 18.18
N LYS A 177 -0.54 5.61 18.60
CA LYS A 177 -0.95 4.20 18.71
C LYS A 177 -2.16 4.00 19.61
N GLY A 178 -2.18 4.66 20.77
CA GLY A 178 -3.26 4.52 21.74
C GLY A 178 -3.37 3.12 22.37
N ASP A 179 -4.50 2.89 23.05
CA ASP A 179 -4.99 1.57 23.47
C ASP A 179 -6.14 1.17 22.53
N VAL A 180 -5.77 0.67 21.36
CA VAL A 180 -6.67 0.21 20.31
C VAL A 180 -6.04 -0.92 19.51
N ASP A 181 -6.81 -1.96 19.21
CA ASP A 181 -6.26 -3.16 18.54
C ASP A 181 -6.06 -2.91 17.05
N TYR A 182 -6.94 -2.10 16.46
CA TYR A 182 -6.98 -1.85 15.02
C TYR A 182 -7.41 -0.43 14.70
N THR A 183 -6.66 0.22 13.81
CA THR A 183 -6.96 1.56 13.32
C THR A 183 -7.27 1.52 11.82
N ALA A 184 -8.33 2.21 11.42
CA ALA A 184 -8.69 2.39 10.02
C ALA A 184 -8.78 3.87 9.62
N ILE A 185 -8.24 4.19 8.44
CA ILE A 185 -8.41 5.46 7.75
C ILE A 185 -9.12 5.18 6.43
N ILE A 186 -10.32 5.71 6.25
CA ILE A 186 -11.20 5.41 5.12
C ILE A 186 -11.63 6.72 4.47
N ALA A 187 -11.08 7.06 3.31
CA ALA A 187 -11.32 8.40 2.74
C ALA A 187 -11.29 8.43 1.22
N ARG A 188 -11.76 9.52 0.61
CA ARG A 188 -11.53 9.75 -0.83
C ARG A 188 -10.03 9.93 -1.09
N THR A 189 -9.37 10.74 -0.28
CA THR A 189 -7.91 10.87 -0.25
C THR A 189 -7.37 10.88 1.17
N ALA A 190 -6.14 10.40 1.35
CA ALA A 190 -5.40 10.42 2.60
C ALA A 190 -4.01 11.04 2.38
N ASN A 191 -3.71 12.14 3.07
CA ASN A 191 -2.39 12.76 3.10
C ASN A 191 -1.74 12.47 4.45
N VAL A 192 -0.56 11.86 4.42
CA VAL A 192 0.19 11.47 5.60
C VAL A 192 1.47 12.28 5.63
N ASN A 193 1.40 13.44 6.29
CA ASN A 193 2.49 14.40 6.43
C ASN A 193 3.29 14.22 7.73
N ALA A 194 2.75 13.44 8.66
CA ALA A 194 3.40 13.05 9.92
C ALA A 194 3.23 11.54 10.18
N ALA A 195 3.92 11.03 11.20
CA ALA A 195 3.92 9.59 11.51
C ALA A 195 2.55 9.08 12.00
N ILE A 196 2.13 7.94 11.47
CA ILE A 196 1.03 7.12 11.99
C ILE A 196 1.65 5.94 12.73
N HIS A 197 1.34 5.81 14.02
CA HIS A 197 1.67 4.63 14.81
C HIS A 197 0.39 3.85 15.13
N ALA A 198 0.40 2.54 14.91
CA ALA A 198 -0.72 1.65 15.25
C ALA A 198 -0.20 0.22 15.55
N ASP A 199 -0.98 -0.63 16.21
CA ASP A 199 -0.65 -2.07 16.27
C ASP A 199 -1.05 -2.74 14.93
N ALA A 200 -2.24 -2.44 14.43
CA ALA A 200 -2.68 -2.77 13.08
C ALA A 200 -3.31 -1.54 12.40
N LEU A 201 -2.90 -1.26 11.16
CA LEU A 201 -3.35 -0.14 10.35
C LEU A 201 -3.99 -0.63 9.05
N PHE A 202 -5.17 -0.10 8.75
CA PHE A 202 -5.80 -0.21 7.45
C PHE A 202 -6.08 1.15 6.85
N VAL A 203 -5.62 1.38 5.64
CA VAL A 203 -5.93 2.60 4.88
C VAL A 203 -6.64 2.21 3.60
N SER A 204 -7.84 2.73 3.41
CA SER A 204 -8.60 2.58 2.18
C SER A 204 -8.87 3.94 1.57
N ALA A 205 -8.34 4.16 0.38
CA ALA A 205 -8.51 5.42 -0.33
C ALA A 205 -9.20 5.25 -1.68
N GLY A 206 -9.97 6.26 -2.06
CA GLY A 206 -10.72 6.35 -3.30
C GLY A 206 -12.22 6.10 -3.14
N LYS A 207 -12.99 6.38 -4.19
CA LYS A 207 -14.46 6.29 -4.17
C LYS A 207 -14.93 4.82 -4.18
N LYS A 208 -15.59 4.40 -3.11
CA LYS A 208 -15.95 2.99 -2.87
C LYS A 208 -16.97 2.85 -1.74
N THR A 209 -17.57 1.67 -1.66
CA THR A 209 -18.30 1.23 -0.46
C THR A 209 -17.50 0.16 0.28
N LEU A 210 -17.57 0.17 1.60
CA LEU A 210 -17.00 -0.86 2.47
C LEU A 210 -18.07 -1.39 3.41
N THR A 211 -17.98 -2.66 3.79
CA THR A 211 -18.79 -3.23 4.86
C THR A 211 -18.33 -2.72 6.23
N ALA A 212 -19.22 -2.73 7.23
CA ALA A 212 -18.93 -2.27 8.59
C ALA A 212 -17.71 -2.97 9.22
N ASP A 213 -17.53 -4.27 8.96
CA ASP A 213 -16.41 -5.10 9.43
C ASP A 213 -15.11 -4.92 8.59
N LEU A 214 -15.14 -4.07 7.57
CA LEU A 214 -14.01 -3.75 6.68
C LEU A 214 -13.43 -4.97 5.92
N SER A 215 -14.19 -6.06 5.84
CA SER A 215 -13.81 -7.28 5.12
C SER A 215 -14.15 -7.19 3.62
N GLY A 216 -15.25 -6.52 3.28
CA GLY A 216 -15.72 -6.31 1.92
C GLY A 216 -15.54 -4.87 1.45
N ALA A 217 -15.18 -4.71 0.17
CA ALA A 217 -15.20 -3.42 -0.50
C ALA A 217 -15.67 -3.59 -1.94
N SER A 218 -16.45 -2.63 -2.44
CA SER A 218 -16.76 -2.53 -3.86
C SER A 218 -16.43 -1.14 -4.37
N ASN A 219 -15.74 -1.07 -5.50
CA ASN A 219 -15.37 0.21 -6.09
C ASN A 219 -16.59 0.84 -6.74
N ALA A 220 -16.75 2.15 -6.58
CA ALA A 220 -17.79 2.87 -7.30
C ALA A 220 -17.44 2.95 -8.80
N ALA A 221 -18.42 3.31 -9.62
CA ALA A 221 -18.21 3.53 -11.04
C ALA A 221 -17.15 4.63 -11.29
N PHE A 222 -16.46 4.53 -12.43
CA PHE A 222 -15.47 5.51 -12.87
C PHE A 222 -16.04 6.93 -12.81
N SER A 223 -15.27 7.85 -12.20
CA SER A 223 -15.54 9.29 -12.19
C SER A 223 -14.45 10.04 -12.94
N ARG A 224 -14.83 11.07 -13.69
CA ARG A 224 -13.88 11.97 -14.37
C ARG A 224 -13.16 12.91 -13.40
N ASP A 225 -13.75 13.17 -12.24
CA ASP A 225 -13.16 13.98 -11.17
C ASP A 225 -12.37 13.08 -10.20
N ARG A 226 -11.25 12.55 -10.69
CA ARG A 226 -10.39 11.65 -9.91
C ARG A 226 -9.19 12.43 -9.35
N PRO A 227 -8.90 12.32 -8.04
CA PRO A 227 -7.70 12.91 -7.46
C PRO A 227 -6.43 12.35 -8.12
N GLU A 228 -5.43 13.21 -8.28
CA GLU A 228 -4.12 12.81 -8.81
C GLU A 228 -3.45 11.75 -7.93
N VAL A 229 -3.59 11.88 -6.60
CA VAL A 229 -3.04 10.94 -5.60
C VAL A 229 -4.11 10.55 -4.58
N LEU A 230 -4.28 9.24 -4.31
CA LEU A 230 -5.26 8.76 -3.31
C LEU A 230 -4.64 8.63 -1.91
N ILE A 231 -3.48 7.99 -1.81
CA ILE A 231 -2.68 7.93 -0.60
C ILE A 231 -1.34 8.60 -0.89
N ASP A 232 -1.06 9.70 -0.21
CA ASP A 232 0.19 10.43 -0.34
C ASP A 232 0.93 10.42 0.99
N VAL A 233 2.02 9.66 1.07
CA VAL A 233 2.91 9.64 2.23
C VAL A 233 4.06 10.59 1.92
N SER A 234 4.15 11.69 2.67
CA SER A 234 5.20 12.71 2.49
C SER A 234 6.55 12.25 3.04
N GLU A 235 7.62 12.98 2.75
CA GLU A 235 8.97 12.69 3.29
C GLU A 235 9.06 12.78 4.83
N LEU A 236 8.23 13.63 5.45
CA LEU A 236 8.14 13.76 6.91
C LEU A 236 7.13 12.79 7.51
N GLY A 237 6.29 12.18 6.66
CA GLY A 237 5.28 11.21 7.03
C GLY A 237 5.81 9.78 7.12
N GLY A 238 4.99 8.92 7.70
CA GLY A 238 5.23 7.49 7.67
C GLY A 238 4.12 6.69 8.31
N MET A 239 4.04 5.41 7.98
CA MET A 239 3.09 4.45 8.55
C MET A 239 3.89 3.34 9.24
N TYR A 240 3.69 3.18 10.55
CA TYR A 240 4.43 2.26 11.38
C TYR A 240 3.45 1.40 12.19
N ALA A 241 3.30 0.12 11.82
CA ALA A 241 2.41 -0.78 12.53
C ALA A 241 2.83 -2.25 12.44
N GLY A 242 2.46 -3.10 13.41
CA GLY A 242 2.70 -4.55 13.31
C GLY A 242 2.01 -5.17 12.09
N LYS A 243 0.87 -4.62 11.66
CA LYS A 243 0.20 -5.02 10.43
C LYS A 243 -0.25 -3.80 9.64
N ILE A 244 0.04 -3.77 8.34
CA ILE A 244 -0.42 -2.71 7.43
C ILE A 244 -1.22 -3.32 6.28
N ARG A 245 -2.40 -2.77 5.98
CA ARG A 245 -3.16 -3.07 4.76
C ARG A 245 -3.48 -1.74 4.06
N LEU A 246 -3.03 -1.57 2.83
CA LEU A 246 -3.35 -0.41 2.00
C LEU A 246 -4.19 -0.85 0.80
N VAL A 247 -5.32 -0.20 0.58
CA VAL A 247 -6.20 -0.45 -0.57
C VAL A 247 -6.54 0.88 -1.24
N ALA A 248 -5.88 1.16 -2.37
CA ALA A 248 -6.04 2.40 -3.12
C ALA A 248 -6.38 2.09 -4.58
N ASN A 249 -7.68 1.96 -4.86
CA ASN A 249 -8.20 1.67 -6.19
C ASN A 249 -9.57 2.34 -6.35
N GLU A 250 -9.83 2.80 -7.57
CA GLU A 250 -11.13 3.38 -7.95
C GLU A 250 -11.73 2.69 -9.18
N ASN A 251 -10.92 1.90 -9.88
CA ASN A 251 -11.33 1.18 -11.08
C ASN A 251 -11.28 -0.34 -10.80
N GLY A 252 -12.26 -0.86 -10.05
CA GLY A 252 -12.45 -2.30 -9.86
C GLY A 252 -11.29 -3.05 -9.20
N VAL A 253 -11.55 -4.28 -8.76
CA VAL A 253 -10.60 -5.11 -8.03
C VAL A 253 -9.63 -5.85 -8.96
N GLY A 254 -8.37 -5.91 -8.54
CA GLY A 254 -7.46 -7.01 -8.90
C GLY A 254 -6.64 -6.83 -10.18
N VAL A 255 -5.40 -7.33 -10.11
CA VAL A 255 -4.49 -7.62 -11.22
C VAL A 255 -5.05 -8.75 -12.09
N ASN A 256 -6.24 -8.55 -12.67
CA ASN A 256 -6.73 -9.43 -13.73
C ASN A 256 -6.91 -8.63 -15.02
N SER A 257 -6.19 -9.07 -16.04
CA SER A 257 -5.79 -8.36 -17.26
C SER A 257 -6.93 -7.90 -18.19
N ALA A 258 -8.20 -8.09 -17.83
CA ALA A 258 -9.34 -7.73 -18.68
C ALA A 258 -9.54 -6.21 -18.82
N ASN A 259 -9.09 -5.40 -17.84
CA ASN A 259 -9.26 -3.95 -17.83
C ASN A 259 -7.97 -3.15 -18.10
N ALA A 260 -6.87 -3.82 -18.49
CA ALA A 260 -5.59 -3.15 -18.82
C ALA A 260 -5.72 -2.13 -19.97
N ASN A 261 -6.75 -2.28 -20.83
CA ASN A 261 -6.99 -1.42 -21.99
C ASN A 261 -7.41 0.01 -21.63
N ALA A 262 -7.99 0.25 -20.45
CA ALA A 262 -8.35 1.61 -20.01
C ALA A 262 -7.13 2.41 -19.50
N ALA A 263 -6.06 1.73 -19.07
CA ALA A 263 -4.80 2.35 -18.64
C ALA A 263 -3.76 2.47 -19.77
N GLN A 264 -3.92 1.73 -20.88
CA GLN A 264 -2.99 1.72 -22.02
C GLN A 264 -3.09 2.94 -22.95
N GLN A 265 -4.10 3.80 -22.81
CA GLN A 265 -4.32 4.95 -23.69
C GLN A 265 -3.36 6.13 -23.46
N ARG A 266 -2.41 6.05 -22.52
CA ARG A 266 -1.39 7.10 -22.33
C ARG A 266 0.01 6.51 -22.12
N SER A 267 0.54 5.89 -23.17
CA SER A 267 1.99 5.70 -23.30
C SER A 267 2.63 7.06 -23.58
N GLY A 268 3.09 7.73 -22.52
CA GLY A 268 3.74 9.03 -22.59
C GLY A 268 4.07 9.60 -21.21
N GLY A 269 5.05 9.02 -20.53
CA GLY A 269 5.93 9.72 -19.57
C GLY A 269 5.39 10.22 -18.21
N ALA A 270 4.08 10.26 -17.96
CA ALA A 270 3.54 10.68 -16.66
C ALA A 270 2.43 9.74 -16.17
N PHE A 271 2.54 9.27 -14.93
CA PHE A 271 1.41 8.62 -14.27
C PHE A 271 0.37 9.70 -13.98
N ASN A 272 -0.59 9.90 -14.89
CA ASN A 272 -1.61 10.93 -14.69
C ASN A 272 -2.48 10.69 -13.44
N HIS A 273 -2.42 9.49 -12.84
CA HIS A 273 -3.05 9.18 -11.56
C HIS A 273 -2.24 8.15 -10.79
N ILE A 274 -1.87 8.48 -9.55
CA ILE A 274 -1.15 7.63 -8.61
C ILE A 274 -2.13 7.18 -7.52
N SER A 275 -2.22 5.88 -7.26
CA SER A 275 -3.05 5.40 -6.16
C SER A 275 -2.32 5.55 -4.83
N VAL A 276 -1.05 5.16 -4.78
CA VAL A 276 -0.19 5.30 -3.61
C VAL A 276 1.11 5.94 -4.04
N ALA A 277 1.40 7.13 -3.53
CA ALA A 277 2.69 7.78 -3.60
C ALA A 277 3.38 7.63 -2.25
N ASN A 278 4.51 6.93 -2.21
CA ASN A 278 5.32 6.82 -1.01
C ASN A 278 6.62 7.61 -1.15
N ARG A 279 6.65 8.80 -0.55
CA ARG A 279 7.83 9.64 -0.36
C ARG A 279 8.38 9.59 1.06
N GLY A 280 7.72 8.89 1.96
CA GLY A 280 8.15 8.66 3.34
C GLY A 280 8.45 7.19 3.60
N GLN A 281 7.89 6.64 4.68
CA GLN A 281 8.18 5.28 5.09
C GLN A 281 6.89 4.48 5.36
N ILE A 282 6.79 3.26 4.83
CA ILE A 282 5.72 2.32 5.15
C ILE A 282 6.37 1.07 5.74
N PHE A 283 6.33 0.92 7.06
CA PHE A 283 6.99 -0.20 7.75
C PHE A 283 6.05 -0.99 8.64
N ALA A 284 6.00 -2.30 8.37
CA ALA A 284 5.49 -3.29 9.30
C ALA A 284 6.60 -4.14 9.91
N LYS A 285 7.41 -3.51 10.78
CA LYS A 285 8.56 -4.14 11.44
C LYS A 285 8.11 -5.32 12.30
N GLY A 286 8.70 -6.50 12.10
CA GLY A 286 8.33 -7.71 12.83
C GLY A 286 6.97 -8.29 12.40
N GLY A 287 6.38 -7.77 11.32
CA GLY A 287 5.00 -8.07 10.96
C GLY A 287 4.75 -8.08 9.46
N SER A 288 3.52 -7.74 9.04
CA SER A 288 3.11 -7.92 7.64
C SER A 288 2.50 -6.68 7.03
N ALA A 289 2.85 -6.41 5.78
CA ALA A 289 2.25 -5.36 4.97
C ALA A 289 1.64 -5.93 3.69
N SER A 290 0.43 -5.51 3.36
CA SER A 290 -0.24 -5.80 2.08
C SER A 290 -0.65 -4.49 1.41
N ILE A 291 -0.22 -4.29 0.17
CA ILE A 291 -0.52 -3.09 -0.62
C ILE A 291 -1.25 -3.53 -1.89
N SER A 292 -2.47 -3.05 -2.07
CA SER A 292 -3.29 -3.24 -3.27
C SER A 292 -3.58 -1.88 -3.89
N ALA A 293 -3.01 -1.60 -5.07
CA ALA A 293 -3.09 -0.30 -5.70
C ALA A 293 -3.32 -0.40 -7.21
N THR A 294 -3.93 0.59 -7.85
CA THR A 294 -3.86 0.68 -9.32
C THR A 294 -2.46 1.08 -9.76
N THR A 295 -1.96 2.19 -9.21
CA THR A 295 -0.60 2.67 -9.45
C THR A 295 0.11 2.87 -8.12
N LEU A 296 1.22 2.17 -7.90
CA LEU A 296 2.11 2.37 -6.75
C LEU A 296 3.40 3.03 -7.23
N TYR A 297 3.67 4.22 -6.72
CA TYR A 297 4.93 4.92 -6.91
C TYR A 297 5.68 4.96 -5.58
N ASN A 298 6.77 4.20 -5.50
CA ASN A 298 7.62 4.16 -4.32
C ASN A 298 8.92 4.90 -4.57
N GLN A 299 9.16 6.00 -3.85
CA GLN A 299 10.38 6.81 -3.93
C GLN A 299 11.29 6.63 -2.70
N ARG A 300 10.79 5.99 -1.64
CA ARG A 300 11.52 5.73 -0.40
C ARG A 300 11.29 4.29 0.06
N ASP A 301 11.01 4.05 1.34
CA ASP A 301 11.11 2.72 1.92
C ASP A 301 9.74 2.11 2.16
N ILE A 302 9.56 0.88 1.68
CA ILE A 302 8.47 -0.02 2.05
C ILE A 302 9.10 -1.29 2.63
N GLY A 303 8.77 -1.62 3.88
CA GLY A 303 9.39 -2.74 4.57
C GLY A 303 8.44 -3.55 5.44
N ALA A 304 8.53 -4.89 5.38
CA ALA A 304 7.84 -5.79 6.32
C ALA A 304 8.51 -7.17 6.35
N ASP A 305 8.27 -7.96 7.41
CA ASP A 305 8.74 -9.36 7.47
C ASP A 305 8.06 -10.22 6.41
N ARG A 306 6.79 -9.93 6.15
CA ARG A 306 6.00 -10.48 5.05
C ARG A 306 5.33 -9.35 4.29
N LEU A 307 5.87 -9.03 3.14
CA LEU A 307 5.40 -7.97 2.26
C LEU A 307 4.73 -8.56 1.02
N SER A 308 3.48 -8.17 0.78
CA SER A 308 2.74 -8.49 -0.44
C SER A 308 2.34 -7.20 -1.15
N ILE A 309 2.72 -7.06 -2.41
CA ILE A 309 2.34 -5.92 -3.24
C ILE A 309 1.59 -6.44 -4.47
N SER A 310 0.41 -5.89 -4.72
CA SER A 310 -0.39 -6.13 -5.91
C SER A 310 -0.73 -4.79 -6.58
N ALA A 311 -0.20 -4.55 -7.77
CA ALA A 311 -0.46 -3.29 -8.47
C ALA A 311 -0.66 -3.46 -9.98
N THR A 312 -1.49 -2.65 -10.63
CA THR A 312 -1.50 -2.64 -12.11
C THR A 312 -0.19 -2.07 -12.63
N GLN A 313 0.25 -0.95 -12.06
CA GLN A 313 1.53 -0.32 -12.37
C GLN A 313 2.32 -0.11 -11.09
N LEU A 314 3.55 -0.59 -11.05
CA LEU A 314 4.50 -0.38 -9.96
C LEU A 314 5.76 0.28 -10.51
N GLN A 315 6.05 1.49 -10.05
CA GLN A 315 7.36 2.12 -10.20
C GLN A 315 8.06 2.18 -8.84
N ASN A 316 9.22 1.52 -8.76
CA ASN A 316 10.07 1.51 -7.59
C ASN A 316 11.37 2.28 -7.86
N ASP A 317 11.44 3.48 -7.30
CA ASP A 317 12.60 4.38 -7.28
C ASP A 317 13.23 4.47 -5.87
N GLY A 318 12.67 3.74 -4.89
CA GLY A 318 13.22 3.57 -3.54
C GLY A 318 13.52 2.11 -3.18
N ASN A 319 13.36 1.77 -1.90
CA ASN A 319 13.65 0.45 -1.37
C ASN A 319 12.38 -0.34 -1.04
N ILE A 320 12.32 -1.58 -1.51
CA ILE A 320 11.34 -2.59 -1.08
C ILE A 320 12.11 -3.68 -0.33
N LEU A 321 11.86 -3.79 0.96
CA LEU A 321 12.69 -4.53 1.91
C LEU A 321 11.89 -5.58 2.68
N GLY A 322 12.49 -6.73 2.97
CA GLY A 322 11.89 -7.66 3.92
C GLY A 322 12.37 -9.10 3.78
N PRO A 323 12.36 -9.91 4.84
CA PRO A 323 12.59 -11.36 4.74
C PRO A 323 11.82 -12.05 3.61
N ASN A 324 10.51 -11.81 3.49
CA ASN A 324 9.67 -12.42 2.46
C ASN A 324 8.91 -11.35 1.69
N VAL A 325 9.29 -11.15 0.42
CA VAL A 325 8.66 -10.17 -0.47
C VAL A 325 8.03 -10.89 -1.66
N SER A 326 6.73 -10.67 -1.85
CA SER A 326 5.97 -11.13 -3.02
C SER A 326 5.35 -9.94 -3.74
N VAL A 327 5.60 -9.82 -5.03
CA VAL A 327 5.06 -8.72 -5.85
C VAL A 327 4.37 -9.28 -7.10
N THR A 328 3.14 -8.85 -7.32
CA THR A 328 2.39 -9.11 -8.55
C THR A 328 2.04 -7.78 -9.21
N ALA A 329 2.42 -7.60 -10.48
CA ALA A 329 2.01 -6.41 -11.22
C ALA A 329 1.76 -6.62 -12.71
N THR A 330 0.90 -5.84 -13.35
CA THR A 330 0.84 -5.87 -14.82
C THR A 330 2.11 -5.27 -15.40
N GLU A 331 2.47 -4.08 -14.92
CA GLU A 331 3.69 -3.36 -15.26
C GLU A 331 4.54 -3.15 -14.02
N LEU A 332 5.80 -3.60 -14.07
CA LEU A 332 6.77 -3.35 -13.00
C LEU A 332 8.02 -2.70 -13.56
N GLN A 333 8.33 -1.51 -13.06
CA GLN A 333 9.60 -0.81 -13.27
C GLN A 333 10.36 -0.74 -11.96
N ASN A 334 11.53 -1.37 -11.89
CA ASN A 334 12.45 -1.23 -10.77
C ASN A 334 13.66 -0.41 -11.20
N ASN A 335 13.80 0.80 -10.68
CA ASN A 335 14.96 1.66 -10.89
C ASN A 335 15.89 1.69 -9.66
N ALA A 336 15.43 1.19 -8.51
CA ALA A 336 16.19 1.16 -7.26
C ALA A 336 16.30 -0.27 -6.70
N LEU A 337 15.82 -0.55 -5.47
CA LEU A 337 16.15 -1.80 -4.76
C LEU A 337 14.92 -2.62 -4.38
N PHE A 338 14.98 -3.91 -4.71
CA PHE A 338 14.25 -4.96 -4.01
C PHE A 338 15.27 -5.83 -3.26
N HIS A 339 15.13 -5.95 -1.95
CA HIS A 339 16.05 -6.71 -1.12
C HIS A 339 15.30 -7.59 -0.13
N ALA A 340 15.49 -8.91 -0.25
CA ALA A 340 14.81 -9.86 0.60
C ALA A 340 15.64 -11.10 0.94
N ASN A 341 15.21 -11.90 1.92
CA ASN A 341 15.72 -13.27 2.03
C ASN A 341 15.16 -14.13 0.89
N ARG A 342 13.84 -14.07 0.68
CA ARG A 342 13.10 -14.66 -0.43
C ARG A 342 12.38 -13.57 -1.21
N LEU A 343 12.61 -13.51 -2.52
CA LEU A 343 11.95 -12.56 -3.41
C LEU A 343 11.20 -13.30 -4.52
N GLN A 344 9.90 -13.07 -4.61
CA GLN A 344 9.02 -13.59 -5.65
C GLN A 344 8.39 -12.41 -6.40
N VAL A 345 8.53 -12.40 -7.72
CA VAL A 345 7.93 -11.36 -8.58
C VAL A 345 7.21 -12.02 -9.74
N ALA A 346 5.96 -11.65 -9.94
CA ALA A 346 5.16 -12.01 -11.11
C ALA A 346 4.73 -10.73 -11.83
N ALA A 347 4.98 -10.61 -13.13
CA ALA A 347 4.48 -9.48 -13.90
C ALA A 347 4.16 -9.76 -15.37
N THR A 348 3.33 -8.96 -16.02
CA THR A 348 3.20 -9.07 -17.50
C THR A 348 4.43 -8.48 -18.18
N ARG A 349 4.82 -7.26 -17.78
CA ARG A 349 6.07 -6.62 -18.21
C ARG A 349 6.88 -6.22 -16.99
N LEU A 350 8.13 -6.67 -16.97
CA LEU A 350 9.11 -6.37 -15.94
C LEU A 350 10.33 -5.69 -16.57
N THR A 351 10.58 -4.44 -16.18
CA THR A 351 11.81 -3.70 -16.51
C THR A 351 12.62 -3.48 -15.24
N ASN A 352 13.80 -4.09 -15.17
CA ASN A 352 14.74 -3.90 -14.07
C ASN A 352 15.95 -3.08 -14.54
N ARG A 353 16.08 -1.85 -14.06
CA ARG A 353 17.28 -1.00 -14.20
C ARG A 353 18.09 -0.91 -12.89
N GLY A 354 17.42 -1.14 -11.76
CA GLY A 354 18.04 -1.21 -10.44
C GLY A 354 18.50 -2.62 -10.07
N LYS A 355 18.35 -2.96 -8.80
CA LYS A 355 18.79 -4.23 -8.21
C LYS A 355 17.60 -4.99 -7.61
N MET A 356 17.44 -6.25 -7.98
CA MET A 356 16.59 -7.22 -7.29
C MET A 356 17.48 -8.29 -6.68
N GLN A 357 17.46 -8.42 -5.36
CA GLN A 357 18.34 -9.32 -4.62
C GLN A 357 17.57 -10.19 -3.63
N SER A 358 17.84 -11.49 -3.70
CA SER A 358 17.57 -12.43 -2.61
C SER A 358 18.87 -12.81 -1.89
N LEU A 359 18.82 -13.02 -0.58
CA LEU A 359 19.97 -13.42 0.23
C LEU A 359 20.04 -14.94 0.38
N ASN A 360 19.24 -15.51 1.26
CA ASN A 360 19.41 -16.91 1.70
C ASN A 360 18.36 -17.88 1.13
N ALA A 361 17.44 -17.37 0.30
CA ALA A 361 16.41 -18.16 -0.36
C ALA A 361 16.33 -17.76 -1.84
N PRO A 362 15.54 -18.49 -2.65
CA PRO A 362 15.50 -18.23 -4.09
C PRO A 362 15.00 -16.83 -4.45
N LEU A 363 15.54 -16.30 -5.55
CA LEU A 363 14.89 -15.26 -6.36
C LEU A 363 14.06 -15.97 -7.45
N SER A 364 12.76 -15.71 -7.50
CA SER A 364 11.88 -16.23 -8.56
C SER A 364 11.19 -15.09 -9.30
N LEU A 365 11.39 -15.03 -10.61
CA LEU A 365 10.77 -14.04 -11.49
C LEU A 365 9.94 -14.76 -12.54
N ASN A 366 8.68 -14.40 -12.68
CA ASN A 366 7.81 -14.86 -13.76
C ASN A 366 7.28 -13.64 -14.52
N ALA A 367 7.63 -13.49 -15.80
CA ALA A 367 7.05 -12.41 -16.59
C ALA A 367 6.89 -12.70 -18.07
N THR A 368 5.81 -12.25 -18.71
CA THR A 368 5.66 -12.42 -20.18
C THR A 368 6.81 -11.75 -20.94
N THR A 369 7.18 -10.54 -20.52
CA THR A 369 8.35 -9.81 -21.03
C THR A 369 9.25 -9.37 -19.87
N LEU A 370 10.53 -9.72 -19.94
CA LEU A 370 11.54 -9.32 -18.96
C LEU A 370 12.67 -8.57 -19.66
N ARG A 371 12.87 -7.30 -19.30
CA ARG A 371 14.06 -6.52 -19.65
C ARG A 371 14.90 -6.27 -18.41
N ASN A 372 16.12 -6.79 -18.39
CA ASN A 372 17.09 -6.53 -17.34
C ASN A 372 18.26 -5.70 -17.89
N ASP A 373 18.37 -4.45 -17.44
CA ASP A 373 19.53 -3.57 -17.64
C ASP A 373 20.25 -3.25 -16.32
N GLY A 374 19.82 -3.87 -15.21
CA GLY A 374 20.41 -3.76 -13.89
C GLY A 374 20.88 -5.11 -13.35
N GLN A 375 20.64 -5.36 -12.06
CA GLN A 375 21.11 -6.57 -11.37
C GLN A 375 19.97 -7.46 -10.89
N LEU A 376 20.01 -8.74 -11.24
CA LEU A 376 19.20 -9.81 -10.66
C LEU A 376 20.14 -10.76 -9.91
N LEU A 377 20.11 -10.70 -8.58
CA LEU A 377 21.04 -11.42 -7.72
C LEU A 377 20.32 -12.40 -6.79
N SER A 378 20.87 -13.60 -6.64
CA SER A 378 20.44 -14.54 -5.61
C SER A 378 21.63 -15.11 -4.87
N GLY A 379 21.59 -15.08 -3.53
CA GLY A 379 22.55 -15.81 -2.72
C GLY A 379 22.22 -17.31 -2.59
N SER A 380 21.14 -17.79 -3.23
CA SER A 380 20.84 -19.21 -3.46
C SER A 380 20.57 -19.45 -4.97
N ARG A 381 19.51 -20.17 -5.35
CA ARG A 381 19.10 -20.37 -6.76
C ARG A 381 18.30 -19.18 -7.30
N LEU A 382 18.53 -18.86 -8.57
CA LEU A 382 17.77 -17.86 -9.31
C LEU A 382 16.93 -18.56 -10.39
N GLN A 383 15.63 -18.27 -10.41
CA GLN A 383 14.66 -18.82 -11.36
C GLN A 383 14.02 -17.68 -12.15
N ILE A 384 14.03 -17.79 -13.48
CA ILE A 384 13.32 -16.88 -14.37
C ILE A 384 12.46 -17.70 -15.32
N GLY A 385 11.15 -17.45 -15.30
CA GLY A 385 10.23 -17.85 -16.35
C GLY A 385 9.84 -16.62 -17.17
N SER A 386 10.21 -16.55 -18.45
CA SER A 386 9.77 -15.45 -19.31
C SER A 386 9.65 -15.82 -20.78
N SER A 387 8.51 -15.49 -21.40
CA SER A 387 8.33 -15.74 -22.84
C SER A 387 9.36 -14.97 -23.67
N ASN A 388 9.58 -13.69 -23.37
CA ASN A 388 10.58 -12.86 -24.05
C ASN A 388 11.50 -12.18 -23.05
N MET A 389 12.73 -12.65 -22.99
CA MET A 389 13.75 -12.13 -22.09
C MET A 389 14.86 -11.40 -22.85
N LEU A 390 15.18 -10.19 -22.39
CA LEU A 390 16.34 -9.43 -22.78
C LEU A 390 17.18 -9.11 -21.55
N ASN A 391 18.37 -9.69 -21.47
CA ASN A 391 19.41 -9.23 -20.55
C ASN A 391 20.34 -8.27 -21.33
N GLY A 392 20.17 -6.97 -21.13
CA GLY A 392 20.89 -5.93 -21.85
C GLY A 392 22.38 -5.88 -21.48
N LYS A 393 23.14 -5.00 -22.14
CA LYS A 393 24.61 -4.91 -21.98
C LYS A 393 25.06 -4.66 -20.54
N ASN A 394 24.29 -3.88 -19.80
CA ASN A 394 24.53 -3.59 -18.37
C ASN A 394 23.87 -4.63 -17.45
N GLY A 395 23.09 -5.55 -18.01
CA GLY A 395 22.33 -6.55 -17.28
C GLY A 395 23.22 -7.63 -16.67
N VAL A 396 23.10 -7.80 -15.35
CA VAL A 396 23.76 -8.86 -14.59
C VAL A 396 22.71 -9.79 -14.01
N ILE A 397 22.87 -11.09 -14.28
CA ILE A 397 22.10 -12.17 -13.67
C ILE A 397 23.09 -13.07 -12.98
N LYS A 398 22.97 -13.19 -11.66
CA LYS A 398 23.93 -13.92 -10.85
C LYS A 398 23.24 -14.69 -9.73
N ALA A 399 23.57 -15.97 -9.62
CA ALA A 399 23.22 -16.79 -8.48
C ALA A 399 24.49 -17.33 -7.80
N ASN A 400 24.45 -17.52 -6.48
CA ASN A 400 25.47 -18.32 -5.81
C ASN A 400 25.33 -19.78 -6.23
N ASP A 401 24.10 -20.32 -6.21
CA ASP A 401 23.82 -21.68 -6.67
C ASP A 401 23.39 -21.66 -8.14
N LYS A 402 22.35 -22.40 -8.51
CA LYS A 402 21.90 -22.57 -9.90
C LYS A 402 21.16 -21.34 -10.44
N VAL A 403 21.47 -20.95 -11.67
CA VAL A 403 20.60 -20.10 -12.51
C VAL A 403 19.76 -21.00 -13.41
N ASN A 404 18.43 -20.83 -13.39
CA ASN A 404 17.50 -21.49 -14.30
C ASN A 404 16.66 -20.45 -15.03
N ILE A 405 16.76 -20.42 -16.36
CA ILE A 405 15.99 -19.52 -17.22
C ILE A 405 15.17 -20.36 -18.20
N GLN A 406 13.86 -20.13 -18.23
CA GLN A 406 12.91 -20.85 -19.08
C GLN A 406 12.05 -19.86 -19.85
N GLY A 407 11.81 -20.10 -21.13
CA GLY A 407 11.13 -19.12 -21.97
C GLY A 407 10.89 -19.53 -23.42
N THR A 408 10.55 -18.55 -24.25
CA THR A 408 10.48 -18.72 -25.71
C THR A 408 11.70 -18.11 -26.38
N THR A 409 12.06 -16.87 -26.01
CA THR A 409 13.23 -16.17 -26.54
C THR A 409 14.09 -15.65 -25.40
N LEU A 410 15.39 -15.96 -25.44
CA LEU A 410 16.41 -15.40 -24.56
C LEU A 410 17.48 -14.68 -25.38
N ASN A 411 17.52 -13.35 -25.26
CA ASN A 411 18.59 -12.52 -25.80
C ASN A 411 19.49 -12.04 -24.66
N ASN A 412 20.73 -12.51 -24.62
CA ASN A 412 21.73 -12.10 -23.64
C ASN A 412 22.83 -11.26 -24.29
N ALA A 413 22.89 -9.98 -23.95
CA ALA A 413 24.01 -9.09 -24.25
C ALA A 413 24.85 -8.77 -22.99
N GLY A 414 24.36 -9.13 -21.81
CA GLY A 414 25.03 -8.89 -20.53
C GLY A 414 25.70 -10.14 -19.95
N LYS A 415 25.70 -10.26 -18.63
CA LYS A 415 26.32 -11.37 -17.90
C LYS A 415 25.28 -12.27 -17.24
N ILE A 416 25.40 -13.57 -17.47
CA ILE A 416 24.67 -14.63 -16.75
C ILE A 416 25.70 -15.50 -16.03
N SER A 417 25.56 -15.69 -14.72
CA SER A 417 26.56 -16.41 -13.93
C SER A 417 26.00 -17.23 -12.76
N SER A 418 26.58 -18.41 -12.55
CA SER A 418 26.41 -19.23 -11.34
C SER A 418 27.78 -19.42 -10.67
N LEU A 419 27.90 -19.09 -9.38
CA LEU A 419 29.18 -19.16 -8.67
C LEU A 419 29.58 -20.58 -8.25
N ASN A 420 28.63 -21.41 -7.81
CA ASN A 420 28.92 -22.70 -7.17
C ASN A 420 28.31 -23.88 -7.93
N SER A 421 27.49 -23.64 -8.96
CA SER A 421 26.72 -24.69 -9.61
C SER A 421 26.61 -24.47 -11.11
N SER A 422 25.38 -24.50 -11.66
CA SER A 422 25.11 -24.53 -13.09
C SER A 422 24.28 -23.35 -13.58
N VAL A 423 24.41 -23.06 -14.87
CA VAL A 423 23.44 -22.25 -15.62
C VAL A 423 22.66 -23.19 -16.54
N SER A 424 21.33 -23.17 -16.42
CA SER A 424 20.41 -23.96 -17.24
C SER A 424 19.49 -23.01 -18.00
N LEU A 425 19.51 -23.10 -19.33
CA LEU A 425 18.74 -22.29 -20.25
C LEU A 425 17.82 -23.22 -21.06
N SER A 426 16.52 -22.96 -21.03
CA SER A 426 15.52 -23.74 -21.76
C SER A 426 14.59 -22.79 -22.51
N ASP A 427 14.83 -22.62 -23.81
CA ASP A 427 14.07 -21.68 -24.63
C ASP A 427 13.98 -22.15 -26.08
N THR A 428 13.10 -21.54 -26.88
CA THR A 428 13.00 -21.88 -28.30
C THR A 428 14.11 -21.22 -29.11
N THR A 429 14.45 -19.97 -28.79
CA THR A 429 15.42 -19.14 -29.49
C THR A 429 16.39 -18.45 -28.54
N PHE A 430 17.63 -18.91 -28.56
CA PHE A 430 18.72 -18.37 -27.75
C PHE A 430 19.68 -17.55 -28.62
N ARG A 431 19.94 -16.31 -28.18
CA ARG A 431 21.00 -15.46 -28.72
C ARG A 431 21.88 -14.96 -27.59
N ASN A 432 23.18 -15.22 -27.69
CA ASN A 432 24.18 -14.69 -26.76
C ASN A 432 25.22 -13.86 -27.50
N SER A 433 25.31 -12.57 -27.18
CA SER A 433 26.44 -11.69 -27.51
C SER A 433 27.22 -11.23 -26.27
N GLY A 434 26.75 -11.63 -25.07
CA GLY A 434 27.39 -11.36 -23.79
C GLY A 434 28.19 -12.56 -23.25
N SER A 435 28.12 -12.76 -21.93
CA SER A 435 28.79 -13.88 -21.25
C SER A 435 27.80 -14.76 -20.47
N VAL A 436 28.00 -16.07 -20.58
CA VAL A 436 27.35 -17.08 -19.74
C VAL A 436 28.43 -17.90 -19.06
N THR A 437 28.42 -17.95 -17.73
CA THR A 437 29.49 -18.59 -16.95
C THR A 437 28.91 -19.44 -15.83
N ALA A 438 29.46 -20.62 -15.59
CA ALA A 438 29.08 -21.46 -14.46
C ALA A 438 30.31 -22.14 -13.86
N ALA A 439 30.32 -22.37 -12.55
CA ALA A 439 31.40 -23.15 -11.93
C ALA A 439 31.37 -24.62 -12.36
N SER A 440 30.18 -25.21 -12.52
CA SER A 440 30.02 -26.60 -12.97
C SER A 440 29.68 -26.64 -14.46
N THR A 441 28.41 -26.49 -14.83
CA THR A 441 27.92 -26.77 -16.19
C THR A 441 27.08 -25.61 -16.72
N VAL A 442 27.24 -25.29 -17.99
CA VAL A 442 26.30 -24.46 -18.74
C VAL A 442 25.54 -25.36 -19.70
N SER A 443 24.21 -25.42 -19.59
CA SER A 443 23.37 -26.25 -20.46
C SER A 443 22.31 -25.39 -21.13
N HIS A 444 22.23 -25.48 -22.45
CA HIS A 444 21.13 -24.94 -23.25
C HIS A 444 20.31 -26.09 -23.86
N VAL A 445 18.98 -25.96 -23.81
CA VAL A 445 18.03 -26.85 -24.51
C VAL A 445 17.06 -25.96 -25.30
N GLY A 446 16.98 -26.19 -26.62
CA GLY A 446 16.17 -25.35 -27.50
C GLY A 446 16.27 -25.68 -28.99
N THR A 447 15.59 -24.89 -29.82
CA THR A 447 15.55 -25.12 -31.28
C THR A 447 16.59 -24.28 -32.02
N SER A 448 16.69 -22.99 -31.71
CA SER A 448 17.64 -22.07 -32.33
C SER A 448 18.70 -21.63 -31.32
N PHE A 449 19.96 -21.77 -31.70
CA PHE A 449 21.11 -21.41 -30.87
C PHE A 449 22.08 -20.54 -31.67
N ARG A 450 22.29 -19.30 -31.22
CA ARG A 450 23.32 -18.41 -31.75
C ARG A 450 24.17 -17.86 -30.61
N ASN A 451 25.47 -18.13 -30.66
CA ASN A 451 26.44 -17.63 -29.70
C ASN A 451 27.54 -16.85 -30.43
N GLU A 452 27.50 -15.53 -30.30
CA GLU A 452 28.54 -14.57 -30.73
C GLU A 452 29.38 -14.06 -29.53
N GLY A 453 28.94 -14.37 -28.30
CA GLY A 453 29.65 -14.07 -27.06
C GLY A 453 30.38 -15.29 -26.49
N THR A 454 30.54 -15.32 -25.16
CA THR A 454 31.23 -16.40 -24.45
C THR A 454 30.26 -17.26 -23.65
N MET A 455 30.51 -18.57 -23.65
CA MET A 455 29.88 -19.53 -22.74
C MET A 455 30.98 -20.40 -22.14
N THR A 456 31.14 -20.37 -20.82
CA THR A 456 32.22 -21.11 -20.12
C THR A 456 31.71 -21.85 -18.90
N ALA A 457 32.33 -22.99 -18.66
CA ALA A 457 32.12 -23.86 -17.52
C ALA A 457 33.47 -24.10 -16.86
N GLY A 458 33.58 -23.91 -15.54
CA GLY A 458 34.86 -24.03 -14.82
C GLY A 458 35.32 -25.49 -14.70
N ASN A 459 34.50 -26.32 -14.07
CA ASN A 459 34.80 -27.71 -13.75
C ASN A 459 34.02 -28.72 -14.61
N GLY A 460 33.17 -28.24 -15.52
CA GLY A 460 32.28 -29.08 -16.32
C GLY A 460 32.25 -28.68 -17.79
N VAL A 461 31.10 -28.90 -18.43
CA VAL A 461 30.94 -28.75 -19.88
C VAL A 461 29.97 -27.64 -20.24
N VAL A 462 30.06 -27.17 -21.49
CA VAL A 462 29.08 -26.27 -22.09
C VAL A 462 28.33 -27.07 -23.15
N THR A 463 27.02 -27.28 -22.95
CA THR A 463 26.22 -28.10 -23.86
C THR A 463 25.09 -27.32 -24.53
N ASN A 464 24.79 -27.72 -25.76
CA ASN A 464 23.58 -27.35 -26.50
C ASN A 464 22.86 -28.63 -26.93
N ASN A 465 21.63 -28.85 -26.45
CA ASN A 465 20.85 -30.07 -26.68
C ASN A 465 21.65 -31.35 -26.36
N GLY A 466 22.39 -31.34 -25.25
CA GLY A 466 23.22 -32.46 -24.80
C GLY A 466 24.58 -32.60 -25.49
N ARG A 467 24.83 -31.90 -26.61
CA ARG A 467 26.14 -31.90 -27.29
C ARG A 467 27.07 -30.86 -26.65
N ASP A 468 28.28 -31.27 -26.30
CA ASP A 468 29.38 -30.38 -25.90
C ASP A 468 29.80 -29.49 -27.08
N ILE A 469 29.64 -28.17 -26.95
CA ILE A 469 29.92 -27.21 -28.02
C ILE A 469 31.42 -26.88 -28.15
N ASN A 470 32.21 -27.23 -27.13
CA ASN A 470 33.65 -27.00 -27.11
C ASN A 470 34.43 -28.20 -27.69
N LYS A 471 33.75 -29.29 -28.07
CA LYS A 471 34.36 -30.45 -28.71
C LYS A 471 34.15 -30.45 -30.24
N PRO A 472 35.13 -30.93 -31.02
CA PRO A 472 35.00 -31.09 -32.47
C PRO A 472 33.77 -31.91 -32.85
N LEU A 473 33.21 -31.65 -34.03
CA LEU A 473 32.20 -32.53 -34.61
C LEU A 473 32.80 -33.94 -34.79
N PRO A 474 32.09 -35.03 -34.43
CA PRO A 474 32.53 -36.36 -34.78
C PRO A 474 32.69 -36.45 -36.31
N PRO A 475 33.70 -37.17 -36.82
CA PRO A 475 33.92 -37.28 -38.26
C PRO A 475 32.67 -37.82 -38.94
N ARG A 476 32.21 -37.17 -40.01
CA ARG A 476 31.14 -37.70 -40.86
C ARG A 476 31.60 -39.09 -41.33
N LYS A 477 30.93 -40.15 -40.89
CA LYS A 477 31.10 -41.48 -41.49
C LYS A 477 30.74 -41.33 -42.97
N ARG A 478 31.75 -41.40 -43.85
CA ARG A 478 31.49 -41.48 -45.29
C ARG A 478 30.71 -42.78 -45.52
N PRO A 479 29.56 -42.77 -46.20
CA PRO A 479 28.91 -44.00 -46.58
C PRO A 479 29.87 -44.79 -47.47
N THR A 480 30.31 -45.95 -46.98
CA THR A 480 31.00 -46.94 -47.80
C THR A 480 29.96 -47.51 -48.77
N TYR A 481 29.88 -46.95 -49.97
CA TYR A 481 29.17 -47.59 -51.07
C TYR A 481 30.00 -48.79 -51.51
N GLY A 482 29.76 -49.94 -50.89
CA GLY A 482 30.18 -51.23 -51.44
C GLY A 482 29.31 -51.51 -52.67
N TRP A 483 29.87 -51.39 -53.86
CA TRP A 483 29.27 -51.90 -55.08
C TRP A 483 29.38 -53.43 -55.06
N PRO A 484 28.27 -54.20 -55.09
CA PRO A 484 28.37 -55.62 -55.33
C PRO A 484 28.48 -55.83 -56.85
N PHE A 485 29.68 -56.13 -57.33
CA PHE A 485 29.80 -56.96 -58.53
C PHE A 485 29.77 -58.42 -58.09
N SER A 486 28.92 -59.22 -58.73
CA SER A 486 29.36 -60.49 -59.34
C SER A 486 28.20 -61.20 -60.07
N TRP A 487 28.43 -61.33 -61.38
CA TRP A 487 27.88 -62.24 -62.41
C TRP A 487 26.42 -62.14 -62.82
#